data_AF-A0A353EV50-F1
#
_entry.id   AF-A0A353EV50-F1
#
_cell.length_a   1.000
_cell.length_b   1.000
_cell.length_c   1.000
_cell.angle_alpha   90.00
_cell.angle_beta   90.00
_cell.angle_gamma   90.00
#
_symmetry.space_group_name_H-M   'P 1'
#
loop_
_entity.id
_entity.type
_entity.pdbx_description
1 polymer ?
#
loop_
_entity_poly.entity_id
_entity_poly.type
_entity_poly.pdbx_seq_one_letter_code
_entity_poly.pdbx_strand_id
1 'polypeptide(L)' 'LFPNSEVKISYLKALAVPLSHIRFLAVGGVNDENLPDYLAAGAKGVGIATGIVNKKLIAAGDYAGITALAEKYVRAAQ' A
#
# COMPACT_ATOMS: atom_id res chain seq x y z
N LEU A 1 2.90 -9.86 -1.40
CA LEU A 1 1.79 -10.55 -0.72
C LEU A 1 0.49 -9.93 -1.20
N PHE A 2 -0.28 -10.71 -1.97
CA PHE A 2 -1.56 -10.34 -2.55
C PHE A 2 -2.53 -11.52 -2.45
N PRO A 3 -3.83 -11.29 -2.21
CA PRO A 3 -4.43 -10.04 -1.72
C PRO A 3 -4.22 -9.86 -0.20
N ASN A 4 -3.72 -8.72 0.25
CA ASN A 4 -3.54 -8.47 1.69
C ASN A 4 -4.87 -8.22 2.43
N SER A 5 -5.92 -7.77 1.74
CA SER A 5 -7.26 -7.57 2.33
C SER A 5 -7.87 -8.83 2.92
N GLU A 6 -7.48 -10.01 2.43
CA GLU A 6 -8.03 -11.30 2.87
C GLU A 6 -7.33 -11.86 4.12
N VAL A 7 -6.26 -11.20 4.58
CA VAL A 7 -5.46 -11.65 5.72
C VAL A 7 -5.22 -10.52 6.71
N LYS A 8 -4.99 -10.86 7.97
CA LYS A 8 -4.57 -9.87 8.96
C LYS A 8 -3.11 -9.48 8.72
N ILE A 9 -2.75 -8.24 9.06
CA ILE A 9 -1.35 -7.74 9.03
C ILE A 9 -0.39 -8.68 9.80
N SER A 10 -0.87 -9.34 10.85
CA SER A 10 -0.10 -10.35 11.60
C SER A 10 0.39 -11.52 10.75
N TYR A 11 -0.31 -11.86 9.66
CA TYR A 11 0.10 -12.89 8.72
C TYR A 11 1.36 -12.49 7.94
N LEU A 12 1.43 -11.23 7.48
CA LEU A 12 2.65 -10.69 6.87
C LEU A 12 3.84 -10.80 7.84
N LYS A 13 3.64 -10.43 9.11
CA LYS A 13 4.68 -10.54 10.15
C LYS A 13 5.12 -12.00 10.36
N ALA A 14 4.18 -12.93 10.40
CA ALA A 14 4.46 -14.36 10.55
C ALA A 14 5.27 -14.94 9.39
N LEU A 15 5.11 -14.40 8.17
CA LEU A 15 5.93 -14.75 7.01
C LEU A 15 7.30 -14.05 7.02
N ALA A 16 7.33 -12.75 7.33
CA ALA A 16 8.54 -11.93 7.24
C ALA A 16 9.62 -12.33 8.26
N VAL A 17 9.25 -12.92 9.40
CA VAL A 17 10.20 -13.39 10.42
C VAL A 17 11.07 -14.56 9.92
N PRO A 18 10.51 -15.72 9.55
CA PRO A 18 11.32 -16.86 9.06
C PRO A 18 11.88 -16.62 7.66
N LEU A 19 11.23 -15.77 6.84
CA LEU A 19 11.65 -15.45 5.47
C LEU A 19 12.32 -14.07 5.40
N SER A 20 13.19 -13.75 6.36
CA SER A 20 13.79 -12.42 6.53
C SER A 20 14.60 -11.90 5.33
N HIS A 21 15.04 -12.79 4.44
CA HIS A 21 15.73 -12.46 3.19
C HIS A 21 14.77 -12.03 2.07
N ILE A 22 13.47 -12.32 2.18
CA ILE A 22 12.47 -11.96 1.19
C ILE A 22 11.93 -10.55 1.49
N ARG A 23 12.01 -9.67 0.49
CA ARG A 23 11.42 -8.33 0.56
C ARG A 23 9.97 -8.39 0.11
N PHE A 24 9.04 -8.29 1.06
CA PHE A 24 7.60 -8.32 0.76
C PHE A 24 7.09 -6.94 0.33
N LEU A 25 6.27 -6.92 -0.73
CA LEU A 25 5.37 -5.82 -1.03
C LEU A 25 3.95 -6.19 -0.59
N ALA A 26 3.28 -5.35 0.20
CA ALA A 26 1.87 -5.56 0.57
C ALA A 26 0.94 -4.96 -0.49
N VAL A 27 0.09 -5.78 -1.12
CA VAL A 27 -0.77 -5.34 -2.23
C VAL A 27 -2.19 -5.86 -2.02
N GLY A 28 -3.19 -5.02 -2.31
CA GLY A 28 -4.61 -5.33 -2.15
C GLY A 28 -5.11 -4.96 -0.75
N GLY A 29 -6.01 -3.98 -0.67
CA GLY A 29 -6.57 -3.48 0.59
C GLY A 29 -5.74 -2.42 1.33
N VAL A 30 -4.62 -1.96 0.74
CA VAL A 30 -3.77 -0.92 1.34
C VAL A 30 -4.28 0.49 0.96
N ASN A 31 -4.36 1.38 1.93
CA ASN A 31 -4.71 2.80 1.78
C ASN A 31 -3.72 3.68 2.59
N ASP A 32 -3.88 5.01 2.54
CA ASP A 32 -2.95 5.93 3.21
C ASP A 32 -3.01 5.86 4.75
N GLU A 33 -4.11 5.35 5.30
CA GLU A 33 -4.31 5.24 6.76
C GLU A 33 -3.64 3.99 7.32
N ASN A 34 -3.69 2.86 6.59
CA ASN A 34 -3.17 1.58 7.05
C ASN A 34 -1.79 1.22 6.49
N LEU A 35 -1.28 1.97 5.51
CA LEU A 35 0.05 1.78 4.93
C LEU A 35 1.16 1.75 5.99
N PRO A 36 1.22 2.67 6.99
CA PRO A 36 2.28 2.66 8.00
C PRO A 36 2.36 1.33 8.76
N ASP A 37 1.22 0.71 9.05
CA ASP A 37 1.15 -0.56 9.78
C ASP A 37 1.77 -1.72 8.98
N TYR A 38 1.60 -1.72 7.65
CA TYR A 38 2.24 -2.72 6.78
C TYR A 38 3.75 -2.58 6.75
N LEU A 39 4.27 -1.35 6.73
CA LEU A 39 5.71 -1.09 6.79
C LEU A 39 6.28 -1.54 8.14
N ALA A 40 5.60 -1.21 9.24
CA ALA A 40 5.97 -1.65 10.58
C ALA A 40 5.92 -3.18 10.75
N ALA A 41 5.03 -3.86 10.03
CA ALA A 41 4.94 -5.32 10.02
C ALA A 41 6.02 -6.03 9.19
N GLY A 42 6.90 -5.27 8.51
CA GLY A 42 8.04 -5.78 7.76
C GLY A 42 7.91 -5.75 6.24
N ALA A 43 6.83 -5.18 5.69
CA ALA A 43 6.77 -4.89 4.27
C ALA A 43 7.87 -3.89 3.90
N LYS A 44 8.50 -4.10 2.74
CA LYS A 44 9.48 -3.16 2.15
C LYS A 44 8.84 -2.16 1.21
N GLY A 45 7.52 -2.24 1.06
CA GLY A 45 6.73 -1.31 0.29
C GLY A 45 5.30 -1.83 0.14
N VAL A 46 4.48 -1.03 -0.51
CA VAL A 46 3.08 -1.35 -0.76
C VAL A 46 2.72 -1.10 -2.22
N GLY A 47 1.76 -1.87 -2.73
CA GLY A 47 1.15 -1.64 -4.04
C GLY A 47 -0.21 -0.99 -3.88
N ILE A 48 -0.36 0.20 -4.43
CA ILE A 48 -1.62 0.96 -4.42
C ILE A 48 -2.18 0.99 -5.84
N ALA A 49 -3.46 0.60 -5.99
CA ALA A 49 -4.16 0.60 -7.28
C ALA A 49 -5.11 1.80 -7.38
N THR A 50 -6.41 1.56 -7.25
CA THR A 50 -7.48 2.55 -7.41
C THR A 50 -7.42 3.71 -6.41
N GLY A 51 -6.65 3.58 -5.33
CA GLY A 51 -6.38 4.65 -4.36
C GLY A 51 -5.57 5.83 -4.94
N ILE A 52 -4.70 5.59 -5.94
CA ILE A 52 -3.98 6.65 -6.69
C ILE A 52 -4.52 6.73 -8.12
N VAL A 53 -4.66 5.60 -8.81
CA VAL A 53 -5.18 5.52 -10.18
C VAL A 53 -6.71 5.59 -10.18
N ASN A 54 -7.22 6.75 -9.76
CA ASN A 54 -8.64 6.98 -9.57
C ASN A 54 -9.34 7.22 -10.91
N LYS A 55 -10.24 6.31 -11.30
CA LYS A 55 -10.96 6.36 -12.58
C LYS A 55 -11.77 7.65 -12.78
N LYS A 56 -12.32 8.24 -11.71
CA LYS A 56 -13.10 9.48 -11.80
C LYS A 56 -12.20 10.67 -12.12
N LEU A 57 -11.04 10.75 -11.46
CA LEU A 57 -10.06 11.80 -11.72
C LEU A 57 -9.47 11.68 -13.13
N ILE A 58 -9.16 10.45 -13.56
CA ILE A 58 -8.69 10.19 -14.93
C ILE A 58 -9.74 10.62 -15.96
N ALA A 59 -11.01 10.25 -15.75
CA ALA A 59 -12.10 10.64 -16.66
C ALA A 59 -12.33 12.16 -16.71
N ALA A 60 -12.05 12.86 -15.60
CA ALA A 60 -12.12 14.32 -15.51
C ALA A 60 -10.84 15.03 -16.01
N GLY A 61 -9.78 14.30 -16.37
CA GLY A 61 -8.47 14.88 -16.70
C GLY A 61 -7.77 15.54 -15.50
N ASP A 62 -8.19 15.24 -14.28
CA ASP A 62 -7.68 15.86 -13.05
C ASP A 62 -6.38 15.20 -12.57
N TYR A 63 -5.29 15.48 -13.27
CA TYR A 63 -3.96 15.01 -12.91
C TYR A 63 -3.41 15.67 -11.64
N ALA A 64 -3.91 16.86 -11.28
CA ALA A 64 -3.56 17.53 -10.04
C ALA A 64 -4.11 16.75 -8.84
N GLY A 65 -5.36 16.30 -8.90
CA GLY A 65 -5.97 15.43 -7.90
C GLY A 65 -5.24 14.09 -7.76
N ILE A 66 -4.83 13.47 -8.87
CA ILE A 66 -4.03 12.23 -8.84
C ILE A 66 -2.67 12.47 -8.16
N THR A 67 -2.03 13.61 -8.46
CA THR A 67 -0.76 14.01 -7.84
C THR A 67 -0.94 14.20 -6.33
N ALA A 68 -1.99 14.91 -5.90
CA ALA A 68 -2.29 15.12 -4.48
C ALA A 68 -2.55 13.79 -3.73
N LEU A 69 -3.23 12.83 -4.37
CA LEU A 69 -3.38 11.47 -3.83
C LEU A 69 -2.03 10.78 -3.69
N ALA A 70 -1.21 10.77 -4.75
CA ALA A 70 0.13 10.16 -4.70
C ALA A 70 1.00 10.75 -3.58
N GLU A 71 0.99 12.08 -3.42
CA GLU A 71 1.70 12.74 -2.32
C GLU A 71 1.18 12.34 -0.94
N LYS A 72 -0.14 12.13 -0.79
CA LYS A 72 -0.73 11.64 0.47
C LYS A 72 -0.13 10.28 0.86
N TYR A 73 0.00 9.37 -0.10
CA TYR A 73 0.64 8.07 0.11
C TYR A 73 2.14 8.19 0.39
N VAL A 74 2.84 9.09 -0.29
CA VAL A 74 4.27 9.36 0.00
C VAL A 74 4.44 9.85 1.44
N ARG A 75 3.62 10.80 1.89
CA ARG A 75 3.65 11.29 3.28
C ARG A 75 3.34 10.20 4.29
N ALA A 76 2.40 9.32 4.01
CA ALA A 76 2.08 8.18 4.87
C ALA A 76 3.20 7.12 4.93
N ALA A 77 4.09 7.08 3.92
CA ALA A 77 5.18 6.11 3.84
C ALA A 77 6.49 6.57 4.51
N GLN A 78 6.53 7.80 5.02
CA GLN A 78 7.66 8.38 5.77
C GLN A 78 7.60 7.96 7.24
#